data_AF-A0A4U1MME9-F1
#
_entry.id   AF-A0A4U1MME9-F1
#
_cell.length_a   1.000
_cell.length_b   1.000
_cell.length_c   1.000
_cell.angle_alpha   90.00
_cell.angle_beta   90.00
_cell.angle_gamma   90.00
#
_symmetry.space_group_name_H-M   'P 1'
#
loop_
_entity.id
_entity.type
_entity.pdbx_description
1 polymer ?
#
loop_
_entity_poly.entity_id
_entity_poly.type
_entity_poly.pdbx_seq_one_letter_code
_entity_poly.pdbx_strand_id
1 'polypeptide(L)'
;MIPIYWKRKRIISLPEERRDDLSLILPYWGLLLDGETNEILPGLANCHVVIQGLDQQLLREVSIALQHTGISFSGVEEQQYSSLHLTVSFKEIPPAQITFTLMNMTYYLKPLLSQSADLQKAIHKRIWLPVASTTYEFEVHPLEQQHIAEWLCYITIQSFLRSSFQSVSEILISDYRELVSTVLSRINPEFAQFQLENNKQIKEDWPEPPSDLTPSSKSNSLIKDDHSEEPFNPFKSNDNNHKEKFNPFKFQNNSKQTSIIKPFHYKKQS
;
A
#
# COMPACT_ATOMS: atom_id res chain seq x y z
N MET A 1 -12.06 -28.26 17.88
CA MET A 1 -11.58 -27.05 18.56
C MET A 1 -10.09 -27.21 18.83
N ILE A 2 -9.26 -26.40 18.19
CA ILE A 2 -7.80 -26.40 18.25
C ILE A 2 -7.37 -25.32 19.25
N PRO A 3 -6.57 -25.65 20.28
CA PRO A 3 -6.04 -24.65 21.21
C PRO A 3 -4.93 -23.82 20.56
N ILE A 4 -4.97 -22.51 20.77
CA ILE A 4 -3.96 -21.56 20.29
C ILE A 4 -3.19 -20.99 21.49
N TYR A 5 -1.86 -20.91 21.36
CA TYR A 5 -0.95 -20.50 22.42
C TYR A 5 -0.20 -19.22 22.07
N TRP A 6 0.13 -18.43 23.10
CA TRP A 6 1.06 -17.31 23.03
C TRP A 6 1.95 -17.33 24.27
N LYS A 7 3.27 -17.32 24.08
CA LYS A 7 4.25 -17.43 25.19
C LYS A 7 3.93 -18.62 26.11
N ARG A 8 3.67 -19.79 25.50
CA ARG A 8 3.29 -21.06 26.16
C ARG A 8 2.00 -21.01 27.00
N LYS A 9 1.20 -19.95 26.88
CA LYS A 9 -0.10 -19.82 27.54
C LYS A 9 -1.21 -19.96 26.51
N ARG A 10 -2.19 -20.82 26.79
CA ARG A 10 -3.38 -20.94 25.94
C ARG A 10 -4.14 -19.61 25.98
N ILE A 11 -4.33 -18.99 24.83
CA ILE A 11 -5.09 -17.75 24.71
C ILE A 11 -6.52 -17.99 24.22
N ILE A 12 -6.78 -18.97 23.36
CA ILE A 12 -8.12 -19.28 22.86
C ILE A 12 -8.18 -20.74 22.36
N SER A 13 -9.38 -21.24 22.08
CA SER A 13 -9.59 -22.44 21.26
C SER A 13 -10.49 -22.07 20.08
N LEU A 14 -10.09 -22.44 18.87
CA LEU A 14 -10.78 -22.09 17.63
C LEU A 14 -11.26 -23.34 16.87
N PRO A 15 -12.35 -23.27 16.08
CA PRO A 15 -12.60 -24.23 15.01
C PRO A 15 -11.44 -24.29 14.00
N GLU A 16 -11.35 -25.37 13.22
CA GLU A 16 -10.28 -25.54 12.22
C GLU A 16 -10.30 -24.43 11.16
N GLU A 17 -11.48 -24.14 10.61
CA GLU A 17 -11.69 -23.03 9.65
C GLU A 17 -11.17 -21.69 10.19
N ARG A 18 -11.50 -21.36 11.45
CA ARG A 18 -11.04 -20.13 12.11
C ARG A 18 -9.54 -20.12 12.39
N ARG A 19 -8.93 -21.29 12.59
CA ARG A 19 -7.49 -21.43 12.76
C ARG A 19 -6.78 -21.16 11.43
N ASP A 20 -7.36 -21.58 10.32
CA ASP A 20 -6.81 -21.33 8.99
C ASP A 20 -6.94 -19.85 8.61
N ASP A 21 -8.10 -19.22 8.87
CA ASP A 21 -8.27 -17.76 8.78
C ASP A 21 -7.18 -17.01 9.57
N LEU A 22 -6.96 -17.44 10.82
CA LEU A 22 -5.94 -16.86 11.69
C LEU A 22 -4.54 -17.02 11.08
N SER A 23 -4.22 -18.17 10.49
CA SER A 23 -2.91 -18.42 9.87
C SER A 23 -2.64 -17.48 8.68
N LEU A 24 -3.68 -17.10 7.92
CA LEU A 24 -3.58 -16.15 6.81
C LEU A 24 -3.38 -14.71 7.31
N ILE A 25 -3.98 -14.37 8.45
CA ILE A 25 -3.96 -13.00 9.00
C ILE A 25 -2.69 -12.70 9.80
N LEU A 26 -2.15 -13.67 10.54
CA LEU A 26 -1.01 -13.45 11.45
C LEU A 26 0.19 -12.72 10.80
N PRO A 27 0.60 -13.02 9.56
CA PRO A 27 1.67 -12.27 8.89
C PRO A 27 1.40 -10.76 8.78
N TYR A 28 0.14 -10.36 8.57
CA TYR A 28 -0.26 -8.95 8.52
C TYR A 28 -0.12 -8.24 9.87
N TRP A 29 -0.05 -9.01 10.96
CA TRP A 29 0.19 -8.50 12.32
C TRP A 29 1.65 -8.66 12.76
N GLY A 30 2.57 -9.08 11.89
CA GLY A 30 3.95 -9.30 12.31
C GLY A 30 4.16 -10.56 13.15
N LEU A 31 3.25 -11.53 13.04
CA LEU A 31 3.24 -12.77 13.79
C LEU A 31 3.27 -13.98 12.85
N LEU A 32 3.64 -15.14 13.38
CA LEU A 32 3.64 -16.42 12.67
C LEU A 32 2.92 -17.47 13.50
N LEU A 33 2.31 -18.47 12.85
CA LEU A 33 1.75 -19.64 13.51
C LEU A 33 2.68 -20.82 13.32
N ASP A 34 3.14 -21.43 14.41
CA ASP A 34 3.79 -22.73 14.35
C ASP A 34 2.73 -23.81 14.06
N GLY A 35 2.87 -24.48 12.91
CA GLY A 35 1.93 -25.50 12.46
C GLY A 35 1.90 -26.74 13.33
N GLU A 36 2.99 -27.06 14.04
CA GLU A 36 3.07 -28.27 14.87
C GLU A 36 2.49 -28.03 16.27
N THR A 37 2.83 -26.89 16.87
CA THR A 37 2.47 -26.60 18.27
C THR A 37 1.22 -25.73 18.41
N ASN A 38 0.72 -25.13 17.32
CA ASN A 38 -0.30 -24.08 17.34
C ASN A 38 0.08 -22.90 18.27
N GLU A 39 1.37 -22.65 18.43
CA GLU A 39 1.89 -21.48 19.13
C GLU A 39 2.08 -20.33 18.14
N ILE A 40 1.58 -19.16 18.52
CA ILE A 40 1.86 -17.92 17.82
C ILE A 40 3.26 -17.46 18.25
N LEU A 41 4.10 -17.16 17.25
CA LEU A 41 5.48 -16.74 17.42
C LEU A 41 5.69 -15.31 16.90
N PRO A 42 6.65 -14.57 17.48
CA PRO A 42 7.05 -13.27 16.94
C PRO A 42 7.65 -13.43 15.54
N GLY A 43 7.15 -12.70 14.54
CA GLY A 43 7.59 -12.83 13.15
C GLY A 43 8.87 -12.04 12.82
N LEU A 44 9.27 -11.11 13.68
CA LEU A 44 10.34 -10.13 13.42
C LEU A 44 11.44 -10.13 14.50
N ALA A 45 11.58 -11.23 15.25
CA ALA A 45 12.48 -11.32 16.42
C ALA A 45 13.97 -11.02 16.12
N ASN A 46 14.42 -11.23 14.88
CA ASN A 46 15.79 -11.02 14.45
C ASN A 46 15.98 -9.74 13.63
N CYS A 47 14.97 -8.87 13.60
CA CYS A 47 15.00 -7.63 12.83
C CYS A 47 15.33 -6.43 13.73
N HIS A 48 16.17 -5.54 13.21
CA HIS A 48 16.51 -4.29 13.87
C HIS A 48 16.11 -3.11 12.98
N VAL A 49 15.36 -2.15 13.55
CA VAL A 49 14.88 -0.97 12.83
C VAL A 49 15.41 0.30 13.48
N VAL A 50 16.09 1.12 12.70
CA VAL A 50 16.51 2.46 13.11
C VAL A 50 15.42 3.44 12.66
N ILE A 51 14.85 4.22 13.59
CA ILE A 51 13.88 5.26 13.27
C ILE A 51 14.44 6.63 13.68
N GLN A 52 14.66 7.49 12.69
CA GLN A 52 15.17 8.84 12.89
C GLN A 52 14.05 9.88 12.72
N GLY A 53 14.19 11.00 13.44
CA GLY A 53 13.29 12.17 13.31
C GLY A 53 11.96 12.07 14.04
N LEU A 54 11.77 11.03 14.86
CA LEU A 54 10.70 10.98 15.87
C LEU A 54 11.19 11.50 17.22
N ASP A 55 10.27 12.07 18.01
CA ASP A 55 10.50 12.28 19.43
C ASP A 55 10.46 10.95 20.21
N GLN A 56 10.90 10.97 21.47
CA GLN A 56 10.95 9.77 22.31
C GLN A 56 9.56 9.19 22.62
N GLN A 57 8.52 10.02 22.62
CA GLN A 57 7.16 9.56 22.92
C GLN A 57 6.62 8.74 21.75
N LEU A 58 6.70 9.26 20.53
CA LEU A 58 6.27 8.55 19.31
C LEU A 58 7.08 7.28 19.07
N LEU A 59 8.41 7.32 19.31
CA LEU A 59 9.24 6.12 19.21
C LEU A 59 8.80 5.04 20.20
N ARG A 60 8.45 5.44 21.43
CA ARG A 60 7.90 4.53 22.45
C ARG A 60 6.54 3.96 22.04
N GLU A 61 5.66 4.78 21.47
CA GLU A 61 4.36 4.34 20.96
C GLU A 61 4.52 3.26 19.87
N VAL A 62 5.41 3.48 18.89
CA VAL A 62 5.75 2.47 17.87
C VAL A 62 6.30 1.19 18.51
N SER A 63 7.23 1.34 19.46
CA SER A 63 7.83 0.19 20.14
C SER A 63 6.82 -0.65 20.90
N ILE A 64 5.87 -0.02 21.59
CA ILE A 64 4.80 -0.72 22.31
C ILE A 64 3.83 -1.38 21.32
N ALA A 65 3.45 -0.67 20.25
CA ALA A 65 2.56 -1.20 19.22
C ALA A 65 3.17 -2.41 18.47
N LEU A 66 4.50 -2.48 18.32
CA LEU A 66 5.16 -3.62 17.67
C LEU A 66 5.85 -4.62 18.61
N GLN A 67 5.73 -4.47 19.93
CA GLN A 67 6.44 -5.31 20.90
C GLN A 67 6.22 -6.83 20.72
N HIS A 68 5.02 -7.22 20.28
CA HIS A 68 4.65 -8.61 20.06
C HIS A 68 5.38 -9.26 18.87
N THR A 69 5.86 -8.47 17.93
CA THR A 69 6.57 -8.97 16.75
C THR A 69 8.00 -9.40 17.07
N GLY A 70 8.53 -9.03 18.24
CA GLY A 70 9.89 -9.32 18.68
C GLY A 70 10.95 -8.39 18.09
N ILE A 71 10.54 -7.41 17.28
CA ILE A 71 11.43 -6.45 16.65
C ILE A 71 12.11 -5.53 17.68
N SER A 72 13.32 -5.11 17.35
CA SER A 72 14.08 -4.14 18.14
C SER A 72 14.17 -2.79 17.42
N PHE A 73 14.08 -1.70 18.19
CA PHE A 73 14.15 -0.33 17.68
C PHE A 73 15.33 0.44 18.29
N SER A 74 15.93 1.32 17.50
CA SER A 74 16.89 2.34 17.97
C SER A 74 16.59 3.70 17.34
N GLY A 75 16.83 4.77 18.09
CA GLY A 75 16.65 6.17 17.62
C GLY A 75 17.93 6.79 17.03
N VAL A 76 19.05 6.06 17.11
CA VAL A 76 20.37 6.49 16.65
C VAL A 76 20.94 5.38 15.79
N GLU A 77 21.66 5.75 14.74
CA GLU A 77 22.37 4.80 13.90
C GLU A 77 23.54 4.20 14.69
N GLU A 78 23.29 3.10 15.37
CA GLU A 78 24.35 2.27 15.93
C GLU A 78 25.01 1.50 14.78
N GLN A 79 26.34 1.46 14.75
CA GLN A 79 27.16 0.94 13.64
C GLN A 79 27.02 -0.57 13.37
N GLN A 80 26.02 -1.25 13.95
CA GLN A 80 25.81 -2.68 13.79
C GLN A 80 24.45 -2.99 13.14
N TYR A 81 24.54 -3.47 11.89
CA TYR A 81 23.56 -4.30 11.17
C TYR A 81 22.07 -3.95 11.40
N SER A 82 21.69 -2.73 11.08
CA SER A 82 20.29 -2.36 10.87
C SER A 82 19.69 -3.16 9.71
N SER A 83 18.50 -3.72 9.93
CA SER A 83 17.74 -4.41 8.88
C SER A 83 16.89 -3.43 8.06
N LEU A 84 16.55 -2.27 8.65
CA LEU A 84 15.69 -1.25 8.07
C LEU A 84 15.99 0.12 8.71
N HIS A 85 16.06 1.16 7.88
CA HIS A 85 16.17 2.56 8.28
C HIS A 85 14.91 3.30 7.87
N LEU A 86 14.26 3.97 8.82
CA LEU A 86 13.11 4.82 8.58
C LEU A 86 13.48 6.24 9.03
N THR A 87 13.50 7.19 8.11
CA THR A 87 13.74 8.60 8.42
C THR A 87 12.43 9.35 8.28
N VAL A 88 11.98 10.00 9.34
CA VAL A 88 10.75 10.78 9.36
C VAL A 88 11.11 12.26 9.48
N SER A 89 10.53 13.09 8.62
CA SER A 89 10.65 14.54 8.70
C SER A 89 9.27 15.18 8.72
N PHE A 90 9.07 16.19 9.56
CA PHE A 90 7.81 16.92 9.61
C PHE A 90 7.94 18.22 8.82
N LYS A 91 7.14 18.37 7.76
CA LYS A 91 7.19 19.52 6.86
C LYS A 91 5.78 20.02 6.55
N GLU A 92 5.59 21.33 6.57
CA GLU A 92 4.31 21.97 6.20
C GLU A 92 4.06 21.97 4.68
N ILE A 93 5.12 21.76 3.87
CA ILE A 93 5.12 21.72 2.40
C ILE A 93 6.00 20.53 2.00
N PRO A 94 5.58 19.58 1.13
CA PRO A 94 4.57 19.66 0.05
C PRO A 94 3.18 19.03 0.39
N PRO A 95 2.16 19.07 -0.51
CA PRO A 95 0.73 19.09 -0.16
C PRO A 95 0.08 17.72 0.12
N ALA A 96 0.86 16.68 0.42
CA ALA A 96 0.33 15.36 0.74
C ALA A 96 0.62 15.02 2.20
N GLN A 97 -0.36 14.40 2.88
CA GLN A 97 -0.29 14.01 4.29
C GLN A 97 0.96 13.19 4.63
N ILE A 98 1.37 12.30 3.71
CA ILE A 98 2.66 11.62 3.75
C ILE A 98 3.22 11.48 2.34
N THR A 99 4.47 11.90 2.17
CA THR A 99 5.31 11.52 1.04
C THR A 99 6.30 10.45 1.48
N PHE A 100 6.49 9.45 0.64
CA PHE A 100 7.53 8.45 0.79
C PHE A 100 8.50 8.57 -0.37
N THR A 101 9.78 8.84 -0.11
CA THR A 101 10.80 8.92 -1.16
C THR A 101 11.65 7.66 -1.18
N LEU A 102 11.72 7.03 -2.36
CA LEU A 102 12.56 5.87 -2.63
C LEU A 102 13.21 5.97 -3.98
N MET A 103 14.52 5.78 -4.07
CA MET A 103 15.25 5.75 -5.34
C MET A 103 14.91 6.98 -6.22
N ASN A 104 14.82 8.17 -5.61
CA ASN A 104 14.43 9.44 -6.25
C ASN A 104 12.99 9.50 -6.80
N MET A 105 12.11 8.57 -6.40
CA MET A 105 10.66 8.64 -6.66
C MET A 105 9.91 8.96 -5.38
N THR A 106 9.02 9.94 -5.44
CA THR A 106 8.14 10.30 -4.33
C THR A 106 6.75 9.70 -4.55
N TYR A 107 6.33 8.88 -3.60
CA TYR A 107 5.03 8.25 -3.54
C TYR A 107 4.15 8.99 -2.55
N TYR A 108 2.91 9.28 -2.94
CA TYR A 108 1.92 9.92 -2.07
C TYR A 108 1.07 8.84 -1.41
N LEU A 109 1.19 8.66 -0.10
CA LEU A 109 0.30 7.78 0.63
C LEU A 109 -1.00 8.54 0.88
N LYS A 110 -2.11 8.01 0.34
CA LYS A 110 -3.46 8.52 0.62
C LYS A 110 -4.13 7.58 1.64
N PRO A 111 -4.33 7.97 2.90
CA PRO A 111 -5.23 7.24 3.78
C PRO A 111 -6.64 7.28 3.18
N LEU A 112 -7.40 6.20 3.38
CA LEU A 112 -8.74 6.11 2.82
C LEU A 112 -9.82 6.59 3.79
N LEU A 113 -10.65 7.49 3.27
CA LEU A 113 -11.99 7.80 3.77
C LEU A 113 -12.98 6.70 3.30
N SER A 114 -12.92 5.52 3.91
CA SER A 114 -13.98 4.48 3.94
C SER A 114 -14.49 3.79 2.64
N GLN A 115 -15.08 2.59 2.86
CA GLN A 115 -15.99 1.77 2.02
C GLN A 115 -15.49 0.97 0.79
N SER A 116 -14.38 0.23 0.83
CA SER A 116 -14.26 -0.92 -0.11
C SER A 116 -13.82 -2.22 0.57
N ALA A 117 -14.45 -3.32 0.12
CA ALA A 117 -14.52 -4.65 0.73
C ALA A 117 -13.24 -5.50 0.65
N ASP A 118 -12.10 -4.92 0.30
CA ASP A 118 -10.84 -5.66 0.20
C ASP A 118 -10.14 -5.64 1.57
N LEU A 119 -10.39 -6.68 2.38
CA LEU A 119 -9.84 -6.82 3.73
C LEU A 119 -8.32 -6.66 3.73
N GLN A 120 -7.63 -7.22 2.74
CA GLN A 120 -6.18 -7.14 2.59
C GLN A 120 -5.70 -5.69 2.58
N LYS A 121 -6.42 -4.83 1.85
CA LYS A 121 -6.16 -3.39 1.79
C LYS A 121 -6.57 -2.67 3.07
N ALA A 122 -7.59 -3.15 3.78
CA ALA A 122 -8.07 -2.53 5.01
C ALA A 122 -7.12 -2.74 6.21
N ILE A 123 -6.45 -3.90 6.31
CA ILE A 123 -5.58 -4.23 7.47
C ILE A 123 -4.43 -3.22 7.64
N HIS A 124 -3.83 -2.76 6.54
CA HIS A 124 -2.77 -1.74 6.55
C HIS A 124 -3.25 -0.37 6.05
N LYS A 125 -4.56 -0.10 6.11
CA LYS A 125 -5.18 1.19 5.74
C LYS A 125 -4.77 1.68 4.34
N ARG A 126 -4.60 0.76 3.39
CA ARG A 126 -4.11 0.97 2.01
C ARG A 126 -2.72 1.59 1.91
N ILE A 127 -1.97 1.64 3.01
CA ILE A 127 -0.54 1.94 2.96
C ILE A 127 0.11 0.76 2.25
N TRP A 128 0.74 1.05 1.11
CA TRP A 128 1.38 0.05 0.28
C TRP A 128 2.78 0.51 -0.08
N LEU A 129 3.76 -0.34 0.20
CA LEU A 129 5.12 -0.10 -0.24
C LEU A 129 5.26 -0.50 -1.72
N PRO A 130 5.69 0.38 -2.62
CA PRO A 130 5.82 0.02 -4.04
C PRO A 130 6.93 -1.01 -4.27
N VAL A 131 8.05 -0.87 -3.55
CA VAL A 131 9.26 -1.69 -3.71
C VAL A 131 9.84 -1.98 -2.32
N ALA A 132 10.42 -3.18 -2.14
CA ALA A 132 11.16 -3.50 -0.93
C ALA A 132 12.49 -2.72 -0.90
N SER A 133 12.72 -2.02 0.20
CA SER A 133 13.93 -1.26 0.48
C SER A 133 14.41 -1.52 1.90
N THR A 134 15.67 -1.25 2.17
CA THR A 134 16.24 -1.20 3.52
C THR A 134 16.22 0.21 4.10
N THR A 135 15.88 1.22 3.30
CA THR A 135 15.83 2.62 3.70
C THR A 135 14.57 3.27 3.16
N TYR A 136 13.84 3.94 4.05
CA TYR A 136 12.65 4.69 3.70
C TYR A 136 12.69 6.09 4.30
N GLU A 137 12.41 7.11 3.47
CA GLU A 137 12.30 8.49 3.92
C GLU A 137 10.86 8.96 3.81
N PHE A 138 10.31 9.43 4.93
CA PHE A 138 8.94 9.93 5.06
C PHE A 138 8.98 11.43 5.33
N GLU A 139 8.15 12.18 4.61
CA GLU A 139 7.79 13.53 5.00
C GLU A 139 6.32 13.54 5.40
N VAL A 140 6.04 14.03 6.60
CA VAL A 140 4.73 13.97 7.24
C VAL A 140 4.26 15.37 7.54
N HIS A 141 3.02 15.67 7.23
CA HIS A 141 2.44 16.94 7.62
C HIS A 141 2.22 16.98 9.14
N PRO A 142 2.54 18.07 9.87
CA PRO A 142 2.41 18.13 11.33
C PRO A 142 1.01 17.78 11.88
N LEU A 143 -0.05 18.09 11.14
CA LEU A 143 -1.43 17.73 11.51
C LEU A 143 -1.69 16.22 11.58
N GLU A 144 -0.86 15.42 10.89
CA GLU A 144 -0.98 13.98 10.81
C GLU A 144 -0.03 13.25 11.78
N GLN A 145 0.69 13.99 12.62
CA GLN A 145 1.65 13.43 13.58
C GLN A 145 1.03 12.35 14.47
N GLN A 146 -0.26 12.45 14.80
CA GLN A 146 -0.97 11.45 15.60
C GLN A 146 -1.09 10.07 14.93
N HIS A 147 -0.96 9.98 13.61
CA HIS A 147 -1.10 8.73 12.85
C HIS A 147 0.24 8.08 12.52
N ILE A 148 1.36 8.78 12.73
CA ILE A 148 2.68 8.31 12.29
C ILE A 148 3.07 6.99 12.96
N ALA A 149 2.71 6.80 14.24
CA ALA A 149 3.02 5.57 14.95
C ALA A 149 2.33 4.36 14.30
N GLU A 150 1.03 4.46 14.01
CA GLU A 150 0.26 3.43 13.30
C GLU A 150 0.86 3.13 11.93
N TRP A 151 1.19 4.16 11.15
CA TRP A 151 1.72 4.03 9.81
C TRP A 151 3.07 3.32 9.79
N LEU A 152 3.98 3.72 10.68
CA LEU A 152 5.28 3.08 10.83
C LEU A 152 5.15 1.61 11.23
N CYS A 153 4.12 1.25 12.01
CA CYS A 153 3.86 -0.15 12.33
C CYS A 153 3.57 -0.97 11.07
N TYR A 154 2.67 -0.49 10.21
CA TYR A 154 2.31 -1.19 8.96
C TYR A 154 3.47 -1.26 7.98
N ILE A 155 4.21 -0.17 7.81
CA ILE A 155 5.39 -0.10 6.94
C ILE A 155 6.44 -1.10 7.41
N THR A 156 6.69 -1.17 8.72
CA THR A 156 7.67 -2.09 9.29
C THR A 156 7.28 -3.55 9.02
N ILE A 157 6.03 -3.93 9.30
CA ILE A 157 5.53 -5.29 9.04
C ILE A 157 5.63 -5.62 7.55
N GLN A 158 5.19 -4.71 6.67
CA GLN A 158 5.28 -4.88 5.22
C GLN A 158 6.71 -5.02 4.72
N SER A 159 7.66 -4.30 5.30
CA SER A 159 9.07 -4.32 4.86
C SER A 159 9.69 -5.71 5.01
N PHE A 160 9.26 -6.48 6.02
CA PHE A 160 9.84 -7.79 6.32
C PHE A 160 8.98 -8.97 5.88
N LEU A 161 7.65 -8.87 6.01
CA LEU A 161 6.77 -10.04 5.87
C LEU A 161 5.88 -9.99 4.63
N ARG A 162 6.00 -8.97 3.77
CA ARG A 162 5.13 -8.86 2.59
C ARG A 162 5.16 -10.08 1.66
N SER A 163 6.30 -10.77 1.55
CA SER A 163 6.39 -12.01 0.76
C SER A 163 5.59 -13.18 1.34
N SER A 164 5.26 -13.13 2.64
CA SER A 164 4.45 -14.12 3.34
C SER A 164 2.95 -13.80 3.34
N PHE A 165 2.56 -12.63 2.82
CA PHE A 165 1.16 -12.23 2.78
C PHE A 165 0.39 -13.06 1.76
N GLN A 166 -0.60 -13.78 2.25
CA GLN A 166 -1.54 -14.53 1.43
C GLN A 166 -2.83 -13.73 1.25
N SER A 167 -3.61 -14.08 0.23
CA SER A 167 -4.90 -13.44 0.02
C SER A 167 -5.84 -13.73 1.18
N VAL A 168 -6.52 -12.69 1.66
CA VAL A 168 -7.54 -12.76 2.72
C VAL A 168 -8.92 -12.36 2.19
N SER A 169 -9.14 -12.49 0.87
CA SER A 169 -10.40 -12.08 0.22
C SER A 169 -11.62 -12.90 0.68
N GLU A 170 -11.39 -14.10 1.17
CA GLU A 170 -12.45 -15.02 1.63
C GLU A 170 -12.85 -14.76 3.08
N ILE A 171 -12.03 -14.01 3.85
CA ILE A 171 -12.29 -13.73 5.24
C ILE A 171 -13.23 -12.52 5.35
N LEU A 172 -14.37 -12.70 6.01
CA LEU A 172 -15.32 -11.62 6.25
C LEU A 172 -14.73 -10.60 7.23
N ILE A 173 -15.06 -9.32 7.05
CA ILE A 173 -14.61 -8.26 7.96
C ILE A 173 -15.10 -8.46 9.41
N SER A 174 -16.26 -9.10 9.60
CA SER A 174 -16.77 -9.48 10.93
C SER A 174 -15.82 -10.45 11.62
N ASP A 175 -15.34 -11.43 10.87
CA ASP A 175 -14.51 -12.52 11.34
C ASP A 175 -13.11 -12.02 11.66
N TYR A 176 -12.58 -11.16 10.78
CA TYR A 176 -11.38 -10.40 11.04
C TYR A 176 -11.46 -9.62 12.36
N ARG A 177 -12.53 -8.84 12.55
CA ARG A 177 -12.74 -8.05 13.78
C ARG A 177 -12.86 -8.96 15.02
N GLU A 178 -13.52 -10.11 14.88
CA GLU A 178 -13.59 -11.11 15.94
C GLU A 178 -12.19 -11.62 16.30
N LEU A 179 -11.37 -12.02 15.32
CA LEU A 179 -10.00 -12.47 15.54
C LEU A 179 -9.12 -11.38 16.17
N VAL A 180 -9.25 -10.12 15.74
CA VAL A 180 -8.56 -8.99 16.38
C VAL A 180 -8.97 -8.87 17.86
N SER A 181 -10.28 -8.89 18.14
CA SER A 181 -10.81 -8.70 19.49
C SER A 181 -10.55 -9.88 20.43
N THR A 182 -10.43 -11.10 19.91
CA THR A 182 -10.31 -12.32 20.71
C THR A 182 -8.87 -12.85 20.80
N VAL A 183 -8.07 -12.64 19.76
CA VAL A 183 -6.68 -13.12 19.66
C VAL A 183 -5.70 -11.96 19.82
N LEU A 184 -5.71 -11.00 18.89
CA LEU A 184 -4.69 -9.94 18.85
C LEU A 184 -4.73 -9.07 20.11
N SER A 185 -5.91 -8.72 20.64
CA SER A 185 -6.07 -7.95 21.87
C SER A 185 -5.41 -8.60 23.10
N ARG A 186 -5.34 -9.94 23.14
CA ARG A 186 -4.69 -10.70 24.22
C ARG A 186 -3.17 -10.75 24.06
N ILE A 187 -2.67 -10.54 22.85
CA ILE A 187 -1.24 -10.54 22.50
C ILE A 187 -0.66 -9.13 22.63
N ASN A 188 -1.29 -8.15 21.98
CA ASN A 188 -0.95 -6.74 22.04
C ASN A 188 -2.19 -5.85 21.89
N PRO A 189 -2.74 -5.30 22.99
CA PRO A 189 -3.94 -4.46 22.95
C PRO A 189 -3.74 -3.16 22.17
N GLU A 190 -2.54 -2.57 22.22
CA GLU A 190 -2.23 -1.29 21.55
C GLU A 190 -2.30 -1.45 20.02
N PHE A 191 -1.69 -2.49 19.47
CA PHE A 191 -1.79 -2.76 18.03
C PHE A 191 -3.19 -3.20 17.62
N ALA A 192 -3.89 -3.95 18.47
CA ALA A 192 -5.28 -4.33 18.23
C ALA A 192 -6.18 -3.10 18.07
N GLN A 193 -5.92 -2.01 18.80
CA GLN A 193 -6.68 -0.77 18.68
C GLN A 193 -6.55 -0.17 17.27
N PHE A 194 -5.35 -0.09 16.69
CA PHE A 194 -5.17 0.39 15.31
C PHE A 194 -5.98 -0.42 14.30
N GLN A 195 -6.10 -1.73 14.52
CA GLN A 195 -6.89 -2.63 13.68
C GLN A 195 -8.41 -2.42 13.82
N LEU A 196 -8.88 -2.01 14.99
CA LEU A 196 -10.30 -1.79 15.28
C LEU A 196 -10.78 -0.37 14.97
N GLU A 197 -9.90 0.63 14.97
CA GLU A 197 -10.24 2.06 14.85
C GLU A 197 -10.76 2.53 13.47
N ASN A 198 -11.09 1.60 12.57
CA ASN A 198 -11.69 1.84 11.25
C ASN A 198 -13.03 2.63 11.24
N ASN A 199 -13.59 3.02 12.39
CA ASN A 199 -14.90 3.67 12.50
C ASN A 199 -14.86 5.10 13.08
N LYS A 200 -13.72 5.63 13.53
CA LYS A 200 -13.65 7.03 13.96
C LYS A 200 -13.50 7.89 12.72
N GLN A 201 -14.57 8.63 12.39
CA GLN A 201 -14.65 9.61 11.31
C GLN A 201 -13.36 10.42 11.18
N ILE A 202 -12.51 10.07 10.23
CA ILE A 202 -11.59 11.04 9.65
C ILE A 202 -12.51 11.97 8.86
N LYS A 203 -12.70 13.18 9.36
CA LYS A 203 -13.48 14.22 8.65
C LYS A 203 -12.88 14.40 7.26
N GLU A 204 -13.75 14.51 6.27
CA GLU A 204 -13.45 14.72 4.84
C GLU A 204 -12.80 16.08 4.53
N ASP A 205 -12.08 16.70 5.46
CA ASP A 205 -11.47 18.00 5.24
C ASP A 205 -10.03 17.83 4.75
N TRP A 206 -9.90 17.30 3.53
CA TRP A 206 -8.65 17.41 2.78
C TRP A 206 -8.47 18.88 2.37
N PRO A 207 -7.35 19.55 2.71
CA PRO A 207 -7.03 20.80 2.06
C PRO A 207 -6.80 20.51 0.57
N GLU A 208 -7.48 21.24 -0.31
CA GLU A 208 -7.18 21.21 -1.73
C GLU A 208 -5.70 21.55 -1.92
N PRO A 209 -4.96 20.83 -2.78
CA PRO A 209 -3.58 21.17 -3.06
C PRO A 209 -3.51 22.63 -3.53
N PRO A 210 -2.48 23.41 -3.11
CA PRO A 210 -2.36 24.81 -3.47
C PRO A 210 -2.46 24.98 -4.99
N SER A 211 -3.39 25.85 -5.42
CA SER A 211 -3.69 26.09 -6.84
C SER A 211 -2.46 26.57 -7.64
N ASP A 212 -1.44 27.06 -6.94
CA ASP A 212 -0.24 27.70 -7.47
C ASP A 212 0.81 26.73 -8.05
N LEU A 213 0.61 25.41 -7.95
CA LEU A 213 1.51 24.41 -8.54
C LEU A 213 0.99 23.76 -9.83
N THR A 214 -0.16 24.20 -10.35
CA THR A 214 -0.57 23.80 -11.69
C THR A 214 0.20 24.62 -12.73
N PRO A 215 0.88 24.01 -13.72
CA PRO A 215 1.46 24.76 -14.82
C PRO A 215 0.30 25.43 -15.55
N SER A 216 0.23 26.76 -15.40
CA SER A 216 -0.64 27.68 -16.11
C SER A 216 -0.99 27.16 -17.51
N SER A 217 -2.17 26.56 -17.65
CA SER A 217 -2.78 26.48 -18.97
C SER A 217 -3.26 27.89 -19.25
N LYS A 218 -2.42 28.67 -19.94
CA LYS A 218 -2.85 29.86 -20.66
C LYS A 218 -3.93 29.45 -21.64
N SER A 219 -5.19 29.45 -21.20
CA SER A 219 -6.33 29.54 -22.11
C SER A 219 -6.54 31.02 -22.39
N ASN A 220 -6.09 31.44 -23.57
CA ASN A 220 -6.43 32.72 -24.18
C ASN A 220 -7.95 32.92 -24.11
N SER A 221 -8.42 33.89 -23.31
CA SER A 221 -9.78 34.39 -23.39
C SER A 221 -9.74 35.86 -23.80
N LEU A 222 -9.73 36.07 -25.11
CA LEU A 222 -10.20 37.29 -25.75
C LEU A 222 -10.66 36.88 -27.15
N ILE A 223 -11.97 36.73 -27.33
CA ILE A 223 -12.77 37.29 -28.42
C ILE A 223 -14.25 37.17 -28.00
N LYS A 224 -14.95 38.28 -28.20
CA LYS A 224 -16.37 38.52 -27.95
C LYS A 224 -17.26 37.99 -29.08
N ASP A 225 -18.56 38.05 -28.79
CA ASP A 225 -19.73 38.08 -29.69
C ASP A 225 -20.21 36.70 -30.19
N ASP A 226 -21.31 36.19 -29.63
CA ASP A 226 -22.72 36.48 -29.97
C ASP A 226 -23.11 35.81 -31.30
N HIS A 227 -23.74 34.64 -31.20
CA HIS A 227 -24.89 34.20 -32.00
C HIS A 227 -25.30 32.77 -31.59
N SER A 228 -26.61 32.62 -31.42
CA SER A 228 -27.36 31.37 -31.31
C SER A 228 -27.01 30.38 -32.41
N GLU A 229 -26.74 29.11 -32.07
CA GLU A 229 -27.11 27.91 -32.85
C GLU A 229 -26.75 26.62 -32.08
N GLU A 230 -27.50 25.55 -32.37
CA GLU A 230 -27.70 24.30 -31.63
C GLU A 230 -26.44 23.44 -31.30
N PRO A 231 -26.54 22.52 -30.32
CA PRO A 231 -25.44 21.63 -29.95
C PRO A 231 -25.03 20.67 -31.07
N PHE A 232 -23.75 20.77 -31.47
CA PHE A 232 -23.08 19.93 -32.46
C PHE A 232 -22.97 18.48 -31.95
N ASN A 233 -23.77 17.56 -32.52
CA ASN A 233 -23.72 16.13 -32.23
C ASN A 233 -22.84 15.43 -33.28
N PRO A 234 -21.68 14.85 -32.92
CA PRO A 234 -20.63 14.49 -33.88
C PRO A 234 -20.87 13.14 -34.62
N PHE A 235 -22.07 12.56 -34.55
CA PHE A 235 -22.35 11.23 -35.09
C PHE A 235 -23.62 11.14 -35.97
N LYS A 236 -23.82 12.10 -36.88
CA LYS A 236 -24.77 11.91 -38.00
C LYS A 236 -24.22 12.41 -39.33
N SER A 237 -23.85 11.47 -40.19
CA SER A 237 -24.28 11.47 -41.59
C SER A 237 -24.35 10.00 -42.02
N ASN A 238 -25.58 9.49 -42.13
CA ASN A 238 -26.35 9.34 -43.36
C ASN A 238 -25.92 8.08 -44.11
N ASP A 239 -26.79 7.08 -44.02
CA ASP A 239 -26.74 5.83 -44.78
C ASP A 239 -26.59 6.10 -46.28
N ASN A 240 -25.65 5.38 -46.90
CA ASN A 240 -25.87 4.85 -48.24
C ASN A 240 -25.19 3.49 -48.35
N ASN A 241 -26.03 2.45 -48.30
CA ASN A 241 -25.89 1.13 -48.90
C ASN A 241 -24.47 0.60 -49.12
N HIS A 242 -24.04 -0.36 -48.29
CA HIS A 242 -23.80 -1.74 -48.72
C HIS A 242 -23.47 -2.61 -47.50
N LYS A 243 -24.27 -3.67 -47.31
CA LYS A 243 -23.97 -4.76 -46.37
C LYS A 243 -22.67 -5.44 -46.82
N GLU A 244 -21.64 -5.43 -45.98
CA GLU A 244 -20.64 -6.50 -45.97
C GLU A 244 -19.96 -6.59 -44.58
N LYS A 245 -19.91 -7.80 -44.04
CA LYS A 245 -19.33 -8.12 -42.73
C LYS A 245 -17.84 -7.78 -42.73
N PHE A 246 -17.41 -6.97 -41.77
CA PHE A 246 -16.00 -6.66 -41.54
C PHE A 246 -15.24 -7.95 -41.17
N ASN A 247 -14.35 -8.41 -42.06
CA ASN A 247 -13.54 -9.61 -41.88
C ASN A 247 -12.06 -9.18 -41.83
N PRO A 248 -11.33 -9.36 -40.71
CA PRO A 248 -10.06 -8.67 -40.47
C PRO A 248 -8.84 -9.27 -41.21
N PHE A 249 -9.02 -10.21 -42.13
CA PHE A 249 -7.93 -10.91 -42.82
C PHE A 249 -8.04 -10.86 -44.35
N LYS A 250 -8.06 -9.66 -44.95
CA LYS A 250 -7.81 -9.52 -46.40
C LYS A 250 -6.56 -8.69 -46.67
N PHE A 251 -5.49 -9.42 -47.02
CA PHE A 251 -4.27 -8.90 -47.60
C PHE A 251 -4.57 -8.30 -48.98
N GLN A 252 -4.33 -7.00 -49.16
CA GLN A 252 -4.22 -6.39 -50.48
C GLN A 252 -2.80 -6.57 -51.01
N ASN A 253 -2.62 -7.56 -51.88
CA ASN A 253 -1.55 -7.56 -52.85
C ASN A 253 -1.83 -6.46 -53.88
N ASN A 254 -0.93 -5.49 -54.02
CA ASN A 254 -0.57 -4.97 -55.34
C ASN A 254 0.84 -4.37 -55.33
N SER A 255 1.61 -4.88 -56.29
CA SER A 255 3.02 -4.71 -56.59
C SER A 255 3.46 -3.27 -56.87
N LYS A 256 4.65 -2.87 -56.41
CA LYS A 256 5.81 -2.51 -57.25
C LYS A 256 7.04 -2.10 -56.41
N GLN A 257 8.19 -2.67 -56.80
CA GLN A 257 9.59 -2.20 -56.63
C GLN A 257 10.24 -2.20 -55.23
N THR A 258 10.84 -3.36 -54.92
CA THR A 258 12.27 -3.56 -54.61
C THR A 258 13.09 -2.41 -54.00
N SER A 259 13.49 -2.56 -52.74
CA SER A 259 14.88 -2.40 -52.34
C SER A 259 15.17 -3.30 -51.13
N ILE A 260 15.95 -4.35 -51.38
CA ILE A 260 16.46 -5.29 -50.38
C ILE A 260 17.45 -4.53 -49.48
N ILE A 261 17.17 -4.44 -48.18
CA ILE A 261 18.16 -4.07 -47.18
C ILE A 261 18.43 -5.33 -46.33
N LYS A 262 19.57 -5.97 -46.58
CA LYS A 262 20.10 -7.10 -45.79
C LYS A 262 20.98 -6.55 -44.66
N PRO A 263 20.66 -6.75 -43.38
CA PRO A 263 21.56 -6.36 -42.31
C PRO A 263 22.10 -7.58 -41.56
N PHE A 264 22.71 -8.56 -42.25
CA PHE A 264 23.57 -9.57 -41.61
C PHE A 264 24.68 -10.00 -42.57
N HIS A 265 25.86 -9.40 -42.45
CA HIS A 265 27.09 -9.95 -43.01
C HIS A 265 27.76 -10.83 -41.96
N TYR A 266 27.77 -12.13 -42.21
CA TYR A 266 28.67 -13.08 -41.55
C TYR A 266 30.10 -12.84 -42.06
N LYS A 267 31.04 -12.50 -41.17
CA LYS A 267 32.47 -12.66 -41.41
C LYS A 267 32.80 -14.16 -41.31
N LYS A 268 33.27 -14.77 -42.40
CA LYS A 268 34.04 -16.01 -42.35
C LYS A 268 35.52 -15.66 -42.22
N GLN A 269 36.18 -16.33 -41.28
CA GLN A 269 37.61 -16.30 -41.02
C GLN A 269 38.39 -16.94 -42.17
N SER A 270 39.58 -16.40 -42.40
CA SER A 270 40.81 -17.12 -42.80
C SER A 270 41.98 -16.32 -42.29
#